data_AF-A0A2V7K6K8-F1
#
_entry.id   AF-A0A2V7K6K8-F1
#
_cell.length_a   1.000
_cell.length_b   1.000
_cell.length_c   1.000
_cell.angle_alpha   90.00
_cell.angle_beta   90.00
_cell.angle_gamma   90.00
#
_symmetry.space_group_name_H-M   'P 1'
#
loop_
_entity.id
_entity.type
_entity.pdbx_description
1 polymer ?
#
loop_
_entity_poly.entity_id
_entity_poly.type
_entity_poly.pdbx_seq_one_letter_code
_entity_poly.pdbx_strand_id
1 'polypeptide(L)'
;MPGVLVTARKLATSPARQAVHTVYGGAHLFRADSARKLGDLALRSLDEYAPDAKTFAAAVGLAPGPAATIYDRIREKLRREPVEDFRIDFEDGYGNRPDAEEDATARSAAAEVAAGMVSGALPPFIGIRIKSLSQDLSKRALRTLELFLGALLERTHGRLPANFAVTLPKIVVTEQVAALVSAFEALERRHKLARGTLRLELMVETPQSIMDAAGRCPLGDFVDAARGRCVAAHFGVYDYTAALDITAAEQRMQHPACDHARQVMQVALAGTGVWLSDGATTLMPVPRHRAPAGGSLTAEQIAENRESVFRGWRLHYDDVCHSLAAAYYQGWDLHPAQLPTRYAAVYGFFLEGLEAASLRLRRFVEQAAQATLVGDVFDDAATGQGLLNFFLRGLNCGGITEAEAQATGLTLAELRSRSLLRILEGRRRSG
;
A
#
# COMPACT_ATOMS: atom_id res chain seq x y z
N MET A 1 28.56 11.64 -34.88
CA MET A 1 27.45 11.97 -33.97
C MET A 1 27.53 11.01 -32.80
N PRO A 2 28.03 11.42 -31.63
CA PRO A 2 28.01 10.56 -30.44
C PRO A 2 26.55 10.28 -30.11
N GLY A 3 26.18 9.01 -30.02
CA GLY A 3 24.82 8.58 -29.74
C GLY A 3 24.31 9.23 -28.46
N VAL A 4 23.25 10.03 -28.60
CA VAL A 4 22.45 10.46 -27.47
C VAL A 4 21.81 9.19 -26.92
N LEU A 5 22.45 8.56 -25.94
CA LEU A 5 21.75 7.69 -25.01
C LEU A 5 20.74 8.59 -24.31
N VAL A 6 19.54 8.69 -24.87
CA VAL A 6 18.37 9.05 -24.09
C VAL A 6 18.36 8.03 -22.97
N THR A 7 18.65 8.47 -21.75
CA THR A 7 18.56 7.63 -20.58
C THR A 7 17.08 7.27 -20.45
N ALA A 8 16.71 6.15 -21.06
CA ALA A 8 15.40 5.55 -20.88
C ALA A 8 15.15 5.50 -19.38
N ARG A 9 14.00 6.02 -18.94
CA ARG A 9 13.53 5.88 -17.55
C ARG A 9 13.78 4.42 -17.15
N LYS A 10 14.58 4.18 -16.09
CA LYS A 10 14.97 2.83 -15.69
C LYS A 10 13.69 2.01 -15.48
N LEU A 11 13.46 1.01 -16.33
CA LEU A 11 12.37 0.03 -16.23
C LEU A 11 12.40 -0.82 -14.94
N ALA A 12 13.33 -0.56 -14.03
CA ALA A 12 13.51 -1.34 -12.83
C ALA A 12 12.50 -0.91 -11.75
N THR A 13 11.65 -1.84 -11.36
CA THR A 13 10.88 -1.74 -10.12
C THR A 13 11.83 -1.51 -8.94
N SER A 14 11.46 -0.60 -8.02
CA SER A 14 12.29 -0.24 -6.87
C SER A 14 12.70 -1.49 -6.06
N PRO A 15 13.95 -1.57 -5.58
CA PRO A 15 14.38 -2.67 -4.75
C PRO A 15 13.85 -2.65 -3.32
N ALA A 16 13.30 -1.54 -2.88
CA ALA A 16 12.76 -1.44 -1.54
C ALA A 16 11.50 -2.29 -1.37
N ARG A 17 11.27 -2.72 -0.12
CA ARG A 17 10.03 -3.35 0.31
C ARG A 17 8.87 -2.39 -0.01
N GLN A 18 7.75 -2.92 -0.51
CA GLN A 18 6.52 -2.14 -0.69
C GLN A 18 5.50 -2.71 0.30
N ALA A 19 4.85 -1.85 1.08
CA ALA A 19 3.79 -2.29 1.97
C ALA A 19 2.61 -2.86 1.15
N VAL A 20 1.95 -3.90 1.65
CA VAL A 20 0.74 -4.43 0.99
C VAL A 20 -0.53 -3.66 1.35
N HIS A 21 -0.45 -2.82 2.37
CA HIS A 21 -1.55 -2.00 2.83
C HIS A 21 -1.08 -0.76 3.58
N THR A 22 -1.96 0.24 3.65
CA THR A 22 -1.79 1.47 4.41
C THR A 22 -3.03 1.69 5.28
N VAL A 23 -2.83 1.87 6.57
CA VAL A 23 -3.90 2.33 7.46
C VAL A 23 -3.92 3.85 7.48
N TYR A 24 -5.05 4.45 7.11
CA TYR A 24 -5.31 5.87 7.33
C TYR A 24 -6.10 6.03 8.62
N GLY A 25 -5.47 6.64 9.63
CA GLY A 25 -6.07 6.84 10.95
C GLY A 25 -6.01 8.30 11.37
N GLY A 26 -7.15 8.84 11.80
CA GLY A 26 -7.27 10.23 12.23
C GLY A 26 -6.22 10.61 13.28
N ALA A 27 -5.58 11.76 13.12
CA ALA A 27 -4.42 12.16 13.90
C ALA A 27 -4.66 12.19 15.43
N HIS A 28 -5.89 12.51 15.86
CA HIS A 28 -6.28 12.52 17.27
C HIS A 28 -6.29 11.12 17.93
N LEU A 29 -6.41 10.06 17.13
CA LEU A 29 -6.47 8.67 17.59
C LEU A 29 -5.11 7.98 17.59
N PHE A 30 -4.11 8.55 16.89
CA PHE A 30 -2.80 7.92 16.78
C PHE A 30 -2.09 7.86 18.13
N ARG A 31 -1.51 6.71 18.44
CA ARG A 31 -0.67 6.44 19.61
C ARG A 31 0.53 5.61 19.18
N ALA A 32 1.60 5.65 19.97
CA ALA A 32 2.84 4.93 19.71
C ALA A 32 2.64 3.42 19.49
N ASP A 33 1.61 2.84 20.11
CA ASP A 33 1.26 1.42 20.06
C ASP A 33 0.07 1.09 19.12
N SER A 34 -0.37 2.04 18.27
CA SER A 34 -1.53 1.89 17.38
C SER A 34 -1.43 0.64 16.51
N ALA A 35 -0.27 0.34 15.91
CA ALA A 35 -0.11 -0.84 15.05
C ALA A 35 -0.42 -2.15 15.80
N ARG A 36 0.13 -2.33 17.01
CA ARG A 36 -0.12 -3.50 17.86
C ARG A 36 -1.59 -3.60 18.24
N LYS A 37 -2.20 -2.49 18.70
CA LYS A 37 -3.63 -2.44 19.05
C LYS A 37 -4.54 -2.85 17.91
N LEU A 38 -4.25 -2.40 16.68
CA LEU A 38 -5.01 -2.79 15.48
C LEU A 38 -4.87 -4.28 15.18
N GLY A 39 -3.66 -4.84 15.33
CA GLY A 39 -3.45 -6.28 15.20
C GLY A 39 -4.22 -7.11 16.22
N ASP A 40 -4.29 -6.65 17.48
CA ASP A 40 -5.04 -7.34 18.53
C ASP A 40 -6.55 -7.29 18.28
N LEU A 41 -7.06 -6.16 17.76
CA LEU A 41 -8.44 -6.03 17.32
C LEU A 41 -8.75 -6.97 16.14
N ALA A 42 -7.86 -7.07 15.17
CA ALA A 42 -7.99 -7.97 14.03
C ALA A 42 -8.02 -9.46 14.47
N LEU A 43 -7.14 -9.84 15.40
CA LEU A 43 -7.11 -11.19 15.98
C LEU A 43 -8.40 -11.49 16.75
N ARG A 44 -8.90 -10.56 17.56
CA ARG A 44 -10.20 -10.73 18.24
C ARG A 44 -11.34 -10.93 17.26
N SER A 45 -11.36 -10.17 16.15
CA SER A 45 -12.36 -10.33 15.10
C SER A 45 -12.28 -11.72 14.45
N LEU A 46 -11.09 -12.27 14.24
CA LEU A 46 -10.93 -13.65 13.77
C LEU A 46 -11.43 -14.64 14.81
N ASP A 47 -10.99 -14.53 16.06
CA ASP A 47 -11.34 -15.47 17.13
C ASP A 47 -12.87 -15.52 17.37
N GLU A 48 -13.57 -14.39 17.23
CA GLU A 48 -15.02 -14.30 17.43
C GLU A 48 -15.81 -14.83 16.23
N TYR A 49 -15.46 -14.44 15.01
CA TYR A 49 -16.30 -14.70 13.83
C TYR A 49 -15.82 -15.88 12.98
N ALA A 50 -14.53 -16.19 12.98
CA ALA A 50 -13.93 -17.27 12.21
C ALA A 50 -12.73 -17.91 12.94
N PRO A 51 -12.98 -18.67 14.02
CA PRO A 51 -11.92 -19.20 14.89
C PRO A 51 -11.01 -20.22 14.20
N ASP A 52 -11.46 -20.81 13.10
CA ASP A 52 -10.76 -21.83 12.33
C ASP A 52 -10.67 -21.50 10.83
N ALA A 53 -9.71 -22.14 10.16
CA ALA A 53 -9.43 -21.91 8.74
C ALA A 53 -10.61 -22.24 7.82
N LYS A 54 -11.44 -23.24 8.16
CA LYS A 54 -12.59 -23.64 7.35
C LYS A 54 -13.68 -22.56 7.40
N THR A 55 -13.95 -22.04 8.59
CA THR A 55 -14.91 -20.96 8.80
C THR A 55 -14.46 -19.69 8.08
N PHE A 56 -13.19 -19.31 8.23
CA PHE A 56 -12.64 -18.13 7.55
C PHE A 56 -12.69 -18.28 6.03
N ALA A 57 -12.26 -19.44 5.50
CA ALA A 57 -12.29 -19.73 4.08
C ALA A 57 -13.71 -19.68 3.51
N ALA A 58 -14.73 -20.16 4.24
CA ALA A 58 -16.12 -20.03 3.82
C ALA A 58 -16.59 -18.56 3.79
N ALA A 59 -16.20 -17.76 4.77
CA ALA A 59 -16.58 -16.34 4.85
C ALA A 59 -16.05 -15.54 3.64
N VAL A 60 -14.79 -15.75 3.27
CA VAL A 60 -14.10 -15.00 2.19
C VAL A 60 -14.07 -15.74 0.85
N GLY A 61 -14.48 -17.02 0.82
CA GLY A 61 -14.60 -17.89 -0.36
C GLY A 61 -13.27 -18.32 -0.93
N LEU A 62 -12.32 -18.54 -0.03
CA LEU A 62 -11.03 -19.09 -0.34
C LEU A 62 -11.19 -20.59 -0.67
N ALA A 63 -10.42 -21.07 -1.64
CA ALA A 63 -10.38 -22.49 -1.96
C ALA A 63 -9.90 -23.32 -0.74
N PRO A 64 -10.42 -24.55 -0.52
CA PRO A 64 -10.06 -25.35 0.66
C PRO A 64 -8.56 -25.71 0.75
N GLY A 65 -7.87 -25.84 -0.38
CA GLY A 65 -6.47 -26.29 -0.45
C GLY A 65 -5.51 -25.43 0.38
N PRO A 66 -5.32 -24.14 0.05
CA PRO A 66 -4.37 -23.29 0.77
C PRO A 66 -4.93 -22.68 2.07
N ALA A 67 -6.19 -22.98 2.44
CA ALA A 67 -6.89 -22.29 3.52
C ALA A 67 -6.19 -22.36 4.89
N ALA A 68 -5.70 -23.54 5.29
CA ALA A 68 -5.00 -23.72 6.56
C ALA A 68 -3.70 -22.91 6.60
N THR A 69 -2.88 -23.03 5.55
CA THR A 69 -1.62 -22.28 5.43
C THR A 69 -1.84 -20.77 5.44
N ILE A 70 -2.85 -20.28 4.72
CA ILE A 70 -3.18 -18.86 4.68
C ILE A 70 -3.64 -18.38 6.05
N TYR A 71 -4.51 -19.13 6.72
CA TYR A 71 -5.01 -18.78 8.05
C TYR A 71 -3.87 -18.69 9.09
N ASP A 72 -2.94 -19.65 9.09
CA ASP A 72 -1.78 -19.64 9.98
C ASP A 72 -0.86 -18.45 9.70
N ARG A 73 -0.58 -18.15 8.43
CA ARG A 73 0.24 -16.99 8.03
C ARG A 73 -0.41 -15.67 8.41
N ILE A 74 -1.73 -15.53 8.27
CA ILE A 74 -2.47 -14.33 8.72
C ILE A 74 -2.30 -14.14 10.23
N ARG A 75 -2.50 -15.18 11.03
CA ARG A 75 -2.39 -15.07 12.49
C ARG A 75 -0.95 -14.75 12.92
N GLU A 76 0.04 -15.35 12.27
CA GLU A 76 1.46 -15.01 12.49
C GLU A 76 1.74 -13.53 12.16
N LYS A 77 1.32 -13.10 10.97
CA LYS A 77 1.48 -11.72 10.50
C LYS A 77 0.86 -10.72 11.46
N LEU A 78 -0.38 -10.96 11.89
CA LEU A 78 -1.06 -10.07 12.84
C LEU A 78 -0.37 -10.01 14.21
N ARG A 79 0.33 -11.06 14.64
CA ARG A 79 1.11 -11.04 15.90
C ARG A 79 2.46 -10.34 15.75
N ARG A 80 3.14 -10.50 14.62
CA ARG A 80 4.48 -9.95 14.42
C ARG A 80 4.50 -8.54 13.85
N GLU A 81 3.69 -8.27 12.82
CA GLU A 81 3.70 -7.01 12.07
C GLU A 81 2.30 -6.77 11.45
N PRO A 82 1.29 -6.41 12.27
CA PRO A 82 -0.10 -6.29 11.83
C PRO A 82 -0.38 -5.10 10.92
N VAL A 83 0.47 -4.08 10.95
CA VAL A 83 0.36 -2.90 10.10
C VAL A 83 1.72 -2.66 9.45
N GLU A 84 1.75 -2.66 8.12
CA GLU A 84 2.96 -2.42 7.35
C GLU A 84 3.20 -0.93 7.12
N ASP A 85 2.13 -0.18 6.83
CA ASP A 85 2.19 1.26 6.63
C ASP A 85 1.05 1.99 7.36
N PHE A 86 1.38 3.14 7.97
CA PHE A 86 0.40 3.97 8.68
C PHE A 86 0.53 5.44 8.25
N ARG A 87 -0.60 6.04 7.87
CA ARG A 87 -0.71 7.48 7.59
C ARG A 87 -1.54 8.14 8.68
N ILE A 88 -0.85 8.95 9.48
CA ILE A 88 -1.48 9.80 10.48
C ILE A 88 -2.21 10.90 9.73
N ASP A 89 -3.52 10.80 9.73
CA ASP A 89 -4.36 11.58 8.84
C ASP A 89 -4.79 12.89 9.52
N PHE A 90 -4.37 14.03 8.97
CA PHE A 90 -4.84 15.37 9.35
C PHE A 90 -5.91 15.91 8.40
N GLU A 91 -6.34 15.13 7.42
CA GLU A 91 -7.33 15.52 6.44
C GLU A 91 -8.70 14.89 6.76
N ASP A 92 -9.29 14.07 5.88
CA ASP A 92 -10.69 13.65 6.02
C ASP A 92 -10.93 12.80 7.28
N GLY A 93 -10.01 11.92 7.65
CA GLY A 93 -10.09 11.11 8.86
C GLY A 93 -9.86 11.88 10.16
N TYR A 94 -9.33 13.11 10.09
CA TYR A 94 -9.28 14.04 11.21
C TYR A 94 -10.51 14.96 11.25
N GLY A 95 -10.98 15.35 10.08
CA GLY A 95 -12.02 16.35 9.87
C GLY A 95 -11.51 17.78 10.05
N ASN A 96 -12.48 18.70 10.13
CA ASN A 96 -12.22 20.11 10.40
C ASN A 96 -12.24 20.39 11.90
N ARG A 97 -11.21 21.09 12.38
CA ARG A 97 -11.02 21.49 13.77
C ARG A 97 -10.53 22.94 13.85
N PRO A 98 -10.76 23.64 14.97
CA PRO A 98 -10.13 24.93 15.22
C PRO A 98 -8.60 24.84 15.15
N ASP A 99 -7.95 25.92 14.72
CA ASP A 99 -6.49 25.95 14.52
C ASP A 99 -5.69 25.53 15.76
N ALA A 100 -6.11 25.97 16.94
CA ALA A 100 -5.43 25.63 18.20
C ALA A 100 -5.52 24.13 18.52
N GLU A 101 -6.62 23.47 18.16
CA GLU A 101 -6.81 22.03 18.37
C GLU A 101 -5.94 21.21 17.40
N GLU A 102 -5.89 21.61 16.12
CA GLU A 102 -5.05 20.95 15.12
C GLU A 102 -3.56 21.16 15.42
N ASP A 103 -3.16 22.34 15.88
CA ASP A 103 -1.80 22.63 16.34
C ASP A 103 -1.39 21.72 17.52
N ALA A 104 -2.28 21.56 18.51
CA ALA A 104 -2.05 20.67 19.65
C ALA A 104 -1.96 19.21 19.20
N THR A 105 -2.82 18.79 18.28
CA THR A 105 -2.81 17.44 17.72
C THR A 105 -1.54 17.16 16.93
N ALA A 106 -1.06 18.11 16.11
CA ALA A 106 0.18 17.97 15.36
C ALA A 106 1.38 17.70 16.27
N ARG A 107 1.47 18.43 17.39
CA ARG A 107 2.53 18.25 18.39
C ARG A 107 2.37 16.94 19.17
N SER A 108 1.15 16.57 19.54
CA SER A 108 0.85 15.33 20.25
C SER A 108 1.17 14.11 19.40
N ALA A 109 0.74 14.08 18.14
CA ALA A 109 1.02 12.99 17.22
C ALA A 109 2.52 12.85 16.96
N ALA A 110 3.25 13.96 16.81
CA ALA A 110 4.72 13.94 16.72
C ALA A 110 5.39 13.35 17.96
N ALA A 111 4.87 13.63 19.16
CA ALA A 111 5.36 13.04 20.40
C ALA A 111 5.11 11.52 20.46
N GLU A 112 3.95 11.05 20.01
CA GLU A 112 3.63 9.62 19.90
C GLU A 112 4.52 8.91 18.88
N VAL A 113 4.84 9.55 17.74
CA VAL A 113 5.81 9.01 16.78
C VAL A 113 7.19 8.90 17.41
N ALA A 114 7.66 9.94 18.11
CA ALA A 114 8.95 9.89 18.80
C ALA A 114 8.98 8.77 19.86
N ALA A 115 7.90 8.60 20.63
CA ALA A 115 7.78 7.52 21.61
C ALA A 115 7.82 6.13 20.93
N GLY A 116 7.09 5.96 19.82
CA GLY A 116 7.10 4.72 19.06
C GLY A 116 8.47 4.39 18.44
N MET A 117 9.25 5.41 18.04
CA MET A 117 10.63 5.21 17.57
C MET A 117 11.52 4.66 18.68
N VAL A 118 11.38 5.16 19.91
CA VAL A 118 12.15 4.70 21.07
C VAL A 118 11.77 3.27 21.46
N SER A 119 10.48 2.94 21.44
CA SER A 119 10.00 1.61 21.84
C SER A 119 10.05 0.57 20.72
N GLY A 120 10.39 0.95 19.49
CA GLY A 120 10.36 0.07 18.32
C GLY A 120 8.95 -0.42 17.96
N ALA A 121 7.91 0.36 18.31
CA ALA A 121 6.51 -0.02 18.12
C ALA A 121 5.89 0.49 16.80
N LEU A 122 6.61 1.36 16.08
CA LEU A 122 6.12 1.89 14.80
C LEU A 122 6.12 0.83 13.70
N PRO A 123 5.17 0.91 12.75
CA PRO A 123 5.23 0.13 11.53
C PRO A 123 6.47 0.47 10.68
N PRO A 124 6.91 -0.43 9.79
CA PRO A 124 8.07 -0.21 8.90
C PRO A 124 7.96 1.02 8.00
N PHE A 125 6.73 1.43 7.67
CA PHE A 125 6.41 2.64 6.93
C PHE A 125 5.44 3.48 7.77
N ILE A 126 5.68 4.78 7.84
CA ILE A 126 4.83 5.70 8.57
C ILE A 126 4.93 7.09 7.97
N GLY A 127 3.87 7.88 8.08
CA GLY A 127 3.83 9.21 7.50
C GLY A 127 2.66 10.02 8.01
N ILE A 128 2.50 11.21 7.45
CA ILE A 128 1.31 12.03 7.70
C ILE A 128 0.62 12.34 6.37
N ARG A 129 -0.71 12.37 6.38
CA ARG A 129 -1.49 13.03 5.32
C ARG A 129 -1.84 14.42 5.81
N ILE A 130 -1.35 15.44 5.12
CA ILE A 130 -1.70 16.84 5.39
C ILE A 130 -3.02 17.19 4.71
N LYS A 131 -3.61 18.34 5.04
CA LYS A 131 -4.74 18.88 4.25
C LYS A 131 -4.30 19.23 2.83
N SER A 132 -5.27 19.33 1.92
CA SER A 132 -5.00 19.72 0.54
C SER A 132 -4.39 21.13 0.46
N LEU A 133 -3.62 21.38 -0.60
CA LEU A 133 -3.08 22.71 -0.90
C LEU A 133 -4.08 23.52 -1.74
N SER A 134 -5.34 23.54 -1.31
CA SER A 134 -6.37 24.42 -1.86
C SER A 134 -6.20 25.85 -1.35
N GLN A 135 -6.94 26.79 -1.93
CA GLN A 135 -6.93 28.20 -1.49
C GLN A 135 -7.22 28.34 0.01
N ASP A 136 -8.19 27.58 0.53
CA ASP A 136 -8.64 27.70 1.91
C ASP A 136 -7.79 26.91 2.90
N LEU A 137 -7.24 25.77 2.48
CA LEU A 137 -6.58 24.82 3.39
C LEU A 137 -5.05 24.86 3.32
N SER A 138 -4.45 25.48 2.31
CA SER A 138 -2.99 25.49 2.12
C SER A 138 -2.20 26.03 3.32
N LYS A 139 -2.65 27.13 3.93
CA LYS A 139 -2.01 27.70 5.14
C LYS A 139 -2.06 26.72 6.31
N ARG A 140 -3.22 26.09 6.52
CA ARG A 140 -3.44 25.11 7.58
C ARG A 140 -2.57 23.87 7.37
N ALA A 141 -2.55 23.34 6.15
CA ALA A 141 -1.75 22.17 5.76
C ALA A 141 -0.26 22.38 6.04
N LEU A 142 0.31 23.51 5.60
CA LEU A 142 1.73 23.82 5.78
C LEU A 142 2.08 24.08 7.25
N ARG A 143 1.19 24.72 8.01
CA ARG A 143 1.38 24.92 9.46
C ARG A 143 1.40 23.58 10.20
N THR A 144 0.49 22.67 9.87
CA THR A 144 0.43 21.33 10.47
C THR A 144 1.69 20.54 10.17
N LEU A 145 2.19 20.59 8.92
CA LEU A 145 3.46 19.99 8.54
C LEU A 145 4.65 20.55 9.34
N GLU A 146 4.75 21.88 9.45
CA GLU A 146 5.82 22.54 10.21
C GLU A 146 5.79 22.15 11.69
N LEU A 147 4.62 22.20 12.32
CA LEU A 147 4.46 21.89 13.74
C LEU A 147 4.76 20.43 14.06
N PHE A 148 4.27 19.50 13.22
CA PHE A 148 4.52 18.09 13.38
C PHE A 148 6.02 17.78 13.24
N LEU A 149 6.65 18.22 12.14
CA LEU A 149 8.07 17.94 11.90
C LEU A 149 8.96 18.63 12.93
N GLY A 150 8.66 19.87 13.31
CA GLY A 150 9.41 20.59 14.32
C GLY A 150 9.40 19.85 15.67
N ALA A 151 8.22 19.45 16.15
CA ALA A 151 8.08 18.73 17.40
C ALA A 151 8.72 17.33 17.35
N LEU A 152 8.61 16.62 16.22
CA LEU A 152 9.22 15.30 16.05
C LEU A 152 10.74 15.40 16.10
N LEU A 153 11.33 16.27 15.26
CA LEU A 153 12.77 16.42 15.14
C LEU A 153 13.44 16.96 16.41
N GLU A 154 12.74 17.82 17.16
CA GLU A 154 13.20 18.26 18.48
C GLU A 154 13.35 17.07 19.45
N ARG A 155 12.34 16.19 19.49
CA ARG A 155 12.32 15.03 20.39
C ARG A 155 13.25 13.89 19.98
N THR A 156 13.54 13.77 18.69
CA THR A 156 14.35 12.68 18.13
C THR A 156 15.77 13.10 17.79
N HIS A 157 16.16 14.33 18.13
CA HIS A 157 17.46 14.91 17.80
C HIS A 157 17.77 14.87 16.30
N GLY A 158 16.80 15.31 15.49
CA GLY A 158 16.95 15.43 14.03
C GLY A 158 16.73 14.13 13.25
N ARG A 159 16.17 13.09 13.86
CA ARG A 159 15.91 11.79 13.21
C ARG A 159 14.44 11.64 12.83
N LEU A 160 14.18 11.16 11.61
CA LEU A 160 12.86 10.71 11.20
C LEU A 160 12.76 9.18 11.31
N PRO A 161 11.53 8.62 11.43
CA PRO A 161 11.30 7.20 11.18
C PRO A 161 11.84 6.78 9.81
N ALA A 162 12.22 5.52 9.68
CA ALA A 162 12.54 4.95 8.37
C ALA A 162 11.32 5.06 7.44
N ASN A 163 11.58 5.32 6.16
CA ASN A 163 10.55 5.45 5.13
C ASN A 163 9.48 6.52 5.41
N PHE A 164 9.79 7.55 6.19
CA PHE A 164 8.83 8.62 6.46
C PHE A 164 8.40 9.35 5.17
N ALA A 165 7.10 9.47 4.94
CA ALA A 165 6.53 10.17 3.80
C ALA A 165 5.38 11.10 4.21
N VAL A 166 5.20 12.17 3.42
CA VAL A 166 4.04 13.07 3.56
C VAL A 166 3.15 12.90 2.35
N THR A 167 1.88 12.57 2.58
CA THR A 167 0.90 12.40 1.50
C THR A 167 0.20 13.73 1.21
N LEU A 168 0.19 14.13 -0.06
CA LEU A 168 -0.47 15.33 -0.55
C LEU A 168 -1.83 14.95 -1.19
N PRO A 169 -2.97 15.30 -0.56
CA PRO A 169 -4.29 14.95 -1.09
C PRO A 169 -4.83 15.94 -2.12
N LYS A 170 -5.87 15.52 -2.83
CA LYS A 170 -6.74 16.33 -3.70
C LYS A 170 -5.97 17.22 -4.67
N ILE A 171 -4.93 16.66 -5.30
CA ILE A 171 -4.08 17.37 -6.25
C ILE A 171 -4.92 17.69 -7.49
N VAL A 172 -4.87 18.92 -7.97
CA VAL A 172 -5.55 19.35 -9.20
C VAL A 172 -4.61 20.02 -10.19
N VAL A 173 -3.46 20.50 -9.73
CA VAL A 173 -2.45 21.18 -10.56
C VAL A 173 -1.03 20.89 -10.08
N THR A 174 -0.06 20.91 -11.00
CA THR A 174 1.36 20.57 -10.76
C THR A 174 2.00 21.51 -9.72
N GLU A 175 1.56 22.75 -9.66
CA GLU A 175 2.05 23.78 -8.75
C GLU A 175 1.85 23.40 -7.28
N GLN A 176 0.83 22.60 -6.95
CA GLN A 176 0.63 22.12 -5.59
C GLN A 176 1.76 21.17 -5.16
N VAL A 177 2.22 20.30 -6.06
CA VAL A 177 3.38 19.42 -5.79
C VAL A 177 4.64 20.26 -5.64
N ALA A 178 4.87 21.22 -6.54
CA ALA A 178 6.03 22.12 -6.48
C ALA A 178 6.05 22.98 -5.19
N ALA A 179 4.88 23.43 -4.72
CA ALA A 179 4.73 24.17 -3.47
C ALA A 179 5.11 23.30 -2.26
N LEU A 180 4.67 22.04 -2.20
CA LEU A 180 5.06 21.12 -1.13
C LEU A 180 6.57 20.85 -1.14
N VAL A 181 7.17 20.65 -2.32
CA VAL A 181 8.63 20.49 -2.44
C VAL A 181 9.39 21.72 -1.95
N SER A 182 8.89 22.92 -2.24
CA SER A 182 9.48 24.17 -1.75
C SER A 182 9.40 24.28 -0.22
N ALA A 183 8.27 23.86 0.36
CA ALA A 183 8.11 23.77 1.81
C ALA A 183 9.08 22.76 2.44
N PHE A 184 9.28 21.59 1.82
CA PHE A 184 10.28 20.62 2.27
C PHE A 184 11.70 21.21 2.24
N GLU A 185 12.10 21.87 1.16
CA GLU A 185 13.44 22.48 1.07
C GLU A 185 13.64 23.59 2.13
N ALA A 186 12.59 24.30 2.53
CA ALA A 186 12.64 25.25 3.64
C ALA A 186 12.78 24.54 5.00
N LEU A 187 12.00 23.49 5.24
CA LEU A 187 12.02 22.72 6.48
C LEU A 187 13.34 21.95 6.66
N GLU A 188 13.86 21.33 5.59
CA GLU A 188 15.17 20.65 5.59
C GLU A 188 16.28 21.63 5.98
N ARG A 189 16.31 22.84 5.40
CA ARG A 189 17.28 23.87 5.78
C ARG A 189 17.12 24.31 7.24
N ARG A 190 15.88 24.58 7.68
CA ARG A 190 15.58 25.00 9.05
C ARG A 190 16.05 23.98 10.09
N HIS A 191 15.82 22.69 9.82
CA HIS A 191 16.15 21.61 10.73
C HIS A 191 17.50 20.93 10.44
N LYS A 192 18.30 21.49 9.52
CA LYS A 192 19.62 20.97 9.12
C LYS A 192 19.58 19.49 8.65
N LEU A 193 18.49 19.11 7.99
CA LEU A 193 18.37 17.80 7.35
C LEU A 193 19.11 17.81 6.00
N ALA A 194 19.53 16.62 5.55
CA ALA A 194 20.07 16.48 4.21
C ALA A 194 19.00 16.83 3.16
N ARG A 195 19.42 17.41 2.04
CA ARG A 195 18.52 17.69 0.93
C ARG A 195 17.93 16.38 0.41
N GLY A 196 16.60 16.32 0.27
CA GLY A 196 15.93 15.13 -0.24
C GLY A 196 15.48 14.14 0.84
N THR A 197 15.72 14.44 2.13
CA THR A 197 15.27 13.63 3.27
C THR A 197 13.75 13.53 3.33
N LEU A 198 13.02 14.63 3.11
CA LEU A 198 11.56 14.61 3.08
C LEU A 198 11.05 14.08 1.74
N ARG A 199 10.30 12.99 1.80
CA ARG A 199 9.67 12.29 0.67
C ARG A 199 8.17 12.59 0.65
N LEU A 200 7.56 12.52 -0.53
CA LEU A 200 6.11 12.69 -0.66
C LEU A 200 5.43 11.54 -1.40
N GLU A 201 4.15 11.42 -1.13
CA GLU A 201 3.23 10.57 -1.85
C GLU A 201 2.11 11.42 -2.43
N LEU A 202 1.68 11.06 -3.64
CA LEU A 202 0.60 11.75 -4.34
C LEU A 202 -0.71 11.02 -4.04
N MET A 203 -1.76 11.73 -3.64
CA MET A 203 -3.11 11.18 -3.70
C MET A 203 -3.76 11.59 -5.01
N VAL A 204 -3.99 10.60 -5.86
CA VAL A 204 -4.65 10.73 -7.15
C VAL A 204 -6.13 10.44 -6.93
N GLU A 205 -6.91 11.49 -6.72
CA GLU A 205 -8.31 11.36 -6.31
C GLU A 205 -9.23 12.42 -6.88
N THR A 206 -8.75 13.15 -7.88
CA THR A 206 -9.52 14.15 -8.63
C THR A 206 -9.50 13.78 -10.11
N PRO A 207 -10.57 14.08 -10.87
CA PRO A 207 -10.54 13.92 -12.33
C PRO A 207 -9.38 14.68 -12.98
N GLN A 208 -9.03 15.84 -12.42
CA GLN A 208 -7.91 16.67 -12.88
C GLN A 208 -6.55 16.00 -12.72
N SER A 209 -6.39 15.08 -11.75
CA SER A 209 -5.17 14.27 -11.63
C SER A 209 -5.06 13.19 -12.71
N ILE A 210 -6.17 12.83 -13.37
CA ILE A 210 -6.21 11.87 -14.48
C ILE A 210 -6.11 12.58 -15.83
N MET A 211 -6.84 13.69 -15.98
CA MET A 211 -6.89 14.49 -17.20
C MET A 211 -6.95 15.98 -16.85
N ASP A 212 -5.93 16.73 -17.26
CA ASP A 212 -5.86 18.18 -17.09
C ASP A 212 -6.86 18.91 -18.00
N ALA A 213 -6.97 20.23 -17.81
CA ALA A 213 -7.86 21.08 -18.62
C ALA A 213 -7.53 21.10 -20.12
N ALA A 214 -6.35 20.62 -20.53
CA ALA A 214 -5.93 20.49 -21.92
C ALA A 214 -6.12 19.05 -22.47
N GLY A 215 -6.71 18.14 -21.69
CA GLY A 215 -6.94 16.76 -22.10
C GLY A 215 -5.72 15.84 -21.96
N ARG A 216 -4.69 16.24 -21.21
CA ARG A 216 -3.44 15.49 -21.03
C ARG A 216 -3.38 14.86 -19.64
N CYS A 217 -2.67 13.75 -19.50
CA CYS A 217 -2.43 13.14 -18.18
C CYS A 217 -1.29 13.86 -17.44
N PRO A 218 -1.53 14.52 -16.28
CA PRO A 218 -0.52 15.33 -15.60
C PRO A 218 0.36 14.54 -14.62
N LEU A 219 0.12 13.24 -14.44
CA LEU A 219 0.84 12.42 -13.45
C LEU A 219 2.37 12.42 -13.66
N GLY A 220 2.83 12.46 -14.91
CA GLY A 220 4.24 12.61 -15.23
C GLY A 220 4.81 13.92 -14.71
N ASP A 221 4.08 15.02 -14.95
CA ASP A 221 4.48 16.36 -14.51
C ASP A 221 4.47 16.47 -12.97
N PHE A 222 3.54 15.80 -12.29
CA PHE A 222 3.54 15.72 -10.83
C PHE A 222 4.81 15.03 -10.29
N VAL A 223 5.24 13.93 -10.90
CA VAL A 223 6.47 13.22 -10.51
C VAL A 223 7.71 14.07 -10.77
N ASP A 224 7.77 14.76 -11.91
CA ASP A 224 8.89 15.64 -12.25
C ASP A 224 8.94 16.87 -11.30
N ALA A 225 7.78 17.44 -10.96
CA ALA A 225 7.65 18.52 -9.98
C ALA A 225 8.05 18.09 -8.56
N ALA A 226 7.92 16.80 -8.24
CA ALA A 226 8.40 16.23 -6.99
C ALA A 226 9.94 16.19 -6.89
N ARG A 227 10.68 16.46 -7.99
CA ARG A 227 12.16 16.53 -8.04
C ARG A 227 12.84 15.30 -7.41
N GLY A 228 12.33 14.11 -7.76
CA GLY A 228 12.84 12.83 -7.26
C GLY A 228 12.42 12.47 -5.83
N ARG A 229 11.49 13.22 -5.21
CA ARG A 229 10.96 12.98 -3.85
C ARG A 229 9.69 12.12 -3.81
N CYS A 230 9.00 11.96 -4.95
CA CYS A 230 7.82 11.11 -5.04
C CYS A 230 8.20 9.64 -4.87
N VAL A 231 7.55 8.94 -3.92
CA VAL A 231 7.79 7.51 -3.66
C VAL A 231 6.57 6.65 -3.99
N ALA A 232 5.36 7.17 -3.84
CA ALA A 232 4.13 6.46 -4.16
C ALA A 232 3.02 7.40 -4.67
N ALA A 233 2.06 6.82 -5.38
CA ALA A 233 0.80 7.43 -5.78
C ALA A 233 -0.35 6.53 -5.31
N HIS A 234 -1.24 7.10 -4.50
CA HIS A 234 -2.39 6.43 -3.91
C HIS A 234 -3.65 6.85 -4.65
N PHE A 235 -4.50 5.90 -5.04
CA PHE A 235 -5.78 6.20 -5.66
C PHE A 235 -6.87 6.44 -4.60
N GLY A 236 -7.49 7.63 -4.61
CA GLY A 236 -8.60 7.95 -3.72
C GLY A 236 -9.95 7.68 -4.38
N VAL A 237 -10.50 6.50 -4.15
CA VAL A 237 -11.72 5.98 -4.80
C VAL A 237 -12.93 6.91 -4.62
N TYR A 238 -13.18 7.37 -3.39
CA TYR A 238 -14.44 8.05 -3.05
C TYR A 238 -14.45 9.51 -3.47
N ASP A 239 -13.36 10.25 -3.27
CA ASP A 239 -13.23 11.61 -3.82
C ASP A 239 -13.33 11.59 -5.35
N TYR A 240 -12.66 10.64 -6.00
CA TYR A 240 -12.69 10.53 -7.46
C TYR A 240 -14.08 10.20 -7.99
N THR A 241 -14.77 9.22 -7.41
CA THR A 241 -16.11 8.83 -7.85
C THR A 241 -17.16 9.90 -7.52
N ALA A 242 -17.05 10.57 -6.37
CA ALA A 242 -17.90 11.71 -6.04
C ALA A 242 -17.70 12.88 -7.01
N ALA A 243 -16.46 13.19 -7.40
CA ALA A 243 -16.15 14.24 -8.36
C ALA A 243 -16.63 13.92 -9.80
N LEU A 244 -16.98 12.67 -10.09
CA LEU A 244 -17.61 12.23 -11.34
C LEU A 244 -19.14 12.14 -11.24
N ASP A 245 -19.75 12.65 -10.17
CA ASP A 245 -21.18 12.56 -9.88
C ASP A 245 -21.70 11.11 -9.81
N ILE A 246 -20.84 10.13 -9.49
CA ILE A 246 -21.27 8.75 -9.24
C ILE A 246 -22.00 8.74 -7.90
N THR A 247 -23.28 8.35 -7.95
CA THR A 247 -24.14 8.32 -6.75
C THR A 247 -23.57 7.43 -5.66
N ALA A 248 -23.82 7.77 -4.40
CA ALA A 248 -23.26 7.07 -3.24
C ALA A 248 -23.51 5.54 -3.25
N ALA A 249 -24.62 5.07 -3.82
CA ALA A 249 -24.93 3.64 -3.93
C ALA A 249 -24.01 2.89 -4.92
N GLU A 250 -23.42 3.60 -5.88
CA GLU A 250 -22.53 3.05 -6.90
C GLU A 250 -21.04 3.40 -6.65
N GLN A 251 -20.74 4.16 -5.58
CA GLN A 251 -19.36 4.41 -5.16
C GLN A 251 -18.75 3.15 -4.55
N ARG A 252 -18.10 2.34 -5.40
CA ARG A 252 -17.40 1.11 -5.04
C ARG A 252 -16.06 1.00 -5.76
N MET A 253 -15.10 0.30 -5.16
CA MET A 253 -13.76 0.14 -5.73
C MET A 253 -13.78 -0.47 -7.14
N GLN A 254 -14.71 -1.38 -7.42
CA GLN A 254 -14.85 -2.06 -8.71
C GLN A 254 -15.69 -1.28 -9.75
N HIS A 255 -15.99 0.00 -9.50
CA HIS A 255 -16.70 0.80 -10.51
C HIS A 255 -15.79 1.00 -11.75
N PRO A 256 -16.30 0.89 -12.99
CA PRO A 256 -15.46 1.01 -14.20
C PRO A 256 -14.67 2.33 -14.31
N ALA A 257 -15.19 3.42 -13.74
CA ALA A 257 -14.47 4.69 -13.64
C ALA A 257 -13.17 4.58 -12.82
N CYS A 258 -13.18 3.77 -11.75
CA CYS A 258 -11.98 3.50 -10.95
C CYS A 258 -10.97 2.67 -11.75
N ASP A 259 -11.43 1.68 -12.52
CA ASP A 259 -10.54 0.90 -13.39
C ASP A 259 -9.88 1.74 -14.46
N HIS A 260 -10.62 2.68 -15.05
CA HIS A 260 -10.06 3.67 -15.96
C HIS A 260 -8.92 4.48 -15.30
N ALA A 261 -9.18 5.05 -14.12
CA ALA A 261 -8.17 5.83 -13.39
C ALA A 261 -6.94 4.99 -13.05
N ARG A 262 -7.14 3.76 -12.54
CA ARG A 262 -6.04 2.83 -12.22
C ARG A 262 -5.17 2.52 -13.44
N GLN A 263 -5.78 2.28 -14.60
CA GLN A 263 -5.06 2.00 -15.83
C GLN A 263 -4.26 3.23 -16.30
N VAL A 264 -4.85 4.43 -16.26
CA VAL A 264 -4.14 5.67 -16.59
C VAL A 264 -2.96 5.89 -15.64
N MET A 265 -3.15 5.72 -14.34
CA MET A 265 -2.07 5.81 -13.35
C MET A 265 -0.96 4.81 -13.62
N GLN A 266 -1.30 3.56 -13.91
CA GLN A 266 -0.33 2.51 -14.18
C GLN A 266 0.50 2.79 -15.42
N VAL A 267 -0.13 3.21 -16.52
CA VAL A 267 0.57 3.54 -17.77
C VAL A 267 1.43 4.79 -17.60
N ALA A 268 0.89 5.85 -16.99
CA ALA A 268 1.60 7.13 -16.84
C ALA A 268 2.82 7.03 -15.90
N LEU A 269 2.76 6.17 -14.88
CA LEU A 269 3.79 6.03 -13.87
C LEU A 269 4.71 4.82 -14.08
N ALA A 270 4.46 3.99 -15.10
CA ALA A 270 5.33 2.88 -15.46
C ALA A 270 6.79 3.33 -15.69
N GLY A 271 7.75 2.61 -15.09
CA GLY A 271 9.17 2.92 -15.20
C GLY A 271 9.66 4.17 -14.46
N THR A 272 8.80 4.86 -13.71
CA THR A 272 9.22 6.01 -12.87
C THR A 272 9.82 5.59 -11.53
N GLY A 273 9.54 4.35 -11.08
CA GLY A 273 9.90 3.85 -9.76
C GLY A 273 8.91 4.25 -8.66
N VAL A 274 7.87 5.02 -8.98
CA VAL A 274 6.77 5.37 -8.06
C VAL A 274 5.89 4.14 -7.83
N TRP A 275 5.62 3.82 -6.57
CA TRP A 275 4.70 2.74 -6.20
C TRP A 275 3.25 3.17 -6.38
N LEU A 276 2.39 2.19 -6.68
CA LEU A 276 0.95 2.41 -6.77
C LEU A 276 0.27 1.76 -5.57
N SER A 277 -0.62 2.51 -4.93
CA SER A 277 -1.54 2.02 -3.91
C SER A 277 -2.98 2.27 -4.37
N ASP A 278 -3.84 1.27 -4.25
CA ASP A 278 -5.27 1.43 -4.46
C ASP A 278 -5.92 2.07 -3.23
N GLY A 279 -7.21 2.39 -3.34
CA GLY A 279 -8.01 2.96 -2.26
C GLY A 279 -8.53 1.93 -1.26
N ALA A 280 -9.61 2.32 -0.56
CA ALA A 280 -10.23 1.53 0.51
C ALA A 280 -11.59 0.97 0.10
N THR A 281 -12.01 -0.12 0.75
CA THR A 281 -13.41 -0.54 0.84
C THR A 281 -14.05 0.15 2.06
N THR A 282 -15.09 0.96 1.88
CA THR A 282 -15.76 1.66 3.01
C THR A 282 -16.72 0.81 3.81
N LEU A 283 -17.21 -0.31 3.25
CA LEU A 283 -18.02 -1.26 4.02
C LEU A 283 -17.14 -1.98 5.05
N MET A 284 -17.19 -1.51 6.29
CA MET A 284 -16.41 -2.09 7.38
C MET A 284 -17.03 -3.42 7.85
N PRO A 285 -16.22 -4.48 8.10
CA PRO A 285 -16.68 -5.72 8.71
C PRO A 285 -16.95 -5.50 10.22
N VAL A 286 -18.16 -5.03 10.55
CA VAL A 286 -18.58 -4.73 11.93
C VAL A 286 -19.92 -5.39 12.28
N PRO A 287 -20.12 -5.78 13.55
CA PRO A 287 -21.41 -6.27 14.03
C PRO A 287 -22.47 -5.17 14.02
N ARG A 288 -23.73 -5.55 13.79
CA ARG A 288 -24.90 -4.64 13.82
C ARG A 288 -25.41 -4.41 15.24
N HIS A 289 -25.27 -5.41 16.10
CA HIS A 289 -25.79 -5.43 17.46
C HIS A 289 -24.67 -5.46 18.47
N ARG A 290 -24.86 -4.73 19.57
CA ARG A 290 -24.00 -4.81 20.77
C ARG A 290 -24.83 -5.33 21.93
N ALA A 291 -24.24 -6.19 22.73
CA ALA A 291 -24.90 -6.67 23.94
C ALA A 291 -25.22 -5.47 24.86
N PRO A 292 -26.44 -5.39 25.43
CA PRO A 292 -26.74 -4.39 26.44
C PRO A 292 -25.89 -4.64 27.69
N ALA A 293 -25.68 -3.61 28.49
CA ALA A 293 -24.91 -3.73 29.73
C ALA A 293 -25.54 -4.81 30.64
N GLY A 294 -24.78 -5.87 30.94
CA GLY A 294 -25.23 -6.99 31.77
C GLY A 294 -26.16 -8.01 31.08
N GLY A 295 -26.35 -7.93 29.76
CA GLY A 295 -27.17 -8.88 29.00
C GLY A 295 -26.37 -9.64 27.92
N SER A 296 -27.04 -10.57 27.25
CA SER A 296 -26.52 -11.30 26.09
C SER A 296 -27.29 -10.96 24.82
N LEU A 297 -26.66 -11.16 23.67
CA LEU A 297 -27.34 -11.10 22.38
C LEU A 297 -28.26 -12.32 22.21
N THR A 298 -29.39 -12.14 21.51
CA THR A 298 -30.22 -13.27 21.08
C THR A 298 -29.48 -14.10 20.01
N ALA A 299 -29.91 -15.35 19.80
CA ALA A 299 -29.35 -16.19 18.75
C ALA A 299 -29.47 -15.55 17.35
N GLU A 300 -30.58 -14.83 17.11
CA GLU A 300 -30.82 -14.08 15.88
C GLU A 300 -29.82 -12.92 15.73
N GLN A 301 -29.62 -12.11 16.76
CA GLN A 301 -28.65 -11.01 16.73
C GLN A 301 -27.21 -11.49 16.54
N ILE A 302 -26.86 -12.65 17.09
CA ILE A 302 -25.55 -13.29 16.87
C ILE A 302 -25.40 -13.70 15.40
N ALA A 303 -26.44 -14.30 14.80
CA ALA A 303 -26.44 -14.67 13.40
C ALA A 303 -26.33 -13.45 12.47
N GLU A 304 -27.07 -12.38 12.75
CA GLU A 304 -27.02 -11.12 11.98
C GLU A 304 -25.67 -10.41 12.10
N ASN A 305 -25.03 -10.45 13.28
CA ASN A 305 -23.67 -9.94 13.46
C ASN A 305 -22.69 -10.72 12.59
N ARG A 306 -22.76 -12.05 12.60
CA ARG A 306 -21.91 -12.92 11.79
C ARG A 306 -22.10 -12.64 10.30
N GLU A 307 -23.34 -12.53 9.83
CA GLU A 307 -23.65 -12.19 8.44
C GLU A 307 -23.05 -10.82 8.04
N SER A 308 -23.23 -9.81 8.88
CA SER A 308 -22.71 -8.45 8.65
C SER A 308 -21.18 -8.44 8.51
N VAL A 309 -20.48 -9.12 9.43
CA VAL A 309 -19.01 -9.23 9.38
C VAL A 309 -18.57 -10.01 8.15
N PHE A 310 -19.19 -11.15 7.85
CA PHE A 310 -18.83 -11.98 6.70
C PHE A 310 -19.07 -11.26 5.38
N ARG A 311 -20.14 -10.47 5.27
CA ARG A 311 -20.41 -9.64 4.09
C ARG A 311 -19.33 -8.59 3.90
N GLY A 312 -18.93 -7.89 4.97
CA GLY A 312 -17.84 -6.91 4.91
C GLY A 312 -16.50 -7.55 4.54
N TRP A 313 -16.20 -8.71 5.12
CA TRP A 313 -14.99 -9.48 4.79
C TRP A 313 -14.97 -9.95 3.35
N ARG A 314 -16.08 -10.49 2.86
CA ARG A 314 -16.22 -10.93 1.49
C ARG A 314 -15.94 -9.80 0.51
N LEU A 315 -16.67 -8.70 0.64
CA LEU A 315 -16.52 -7.56 -0.27
C LEU A 315 -15.09 -7.01 -0.25
N HIS A 316 -14.50 -6.84 0.93
CA HIS A 316 -13.13 -6.38 1.04
C HIS A 316 -12.14 -7.36 0.40
N TYR A 317 -12.26 -8.67 0.65
CA TYR A 317 -11.43 -9.69 0.00
C TYR A 317 -11.52 -9.60 -1.54
N ASP A 318 -12.74 -9.52 -2.08
CA ASP A 318 -12.99 -9.44 -3.52
C ASP A 318 -12.38 -8.15 -4.13
N ASP A 319 -12.53 -7.01 -3.45
CA ASP A 319 -11.91 -5.74 -3.86
C ASP A 319 -10.37 -5.83 -3.88
N VAL A 320 -9.76 -6.46 -2.86
CA VAL A 320 -8.29 -6.65 -2.84
C VAL A 320 -7.84 -7.57 -3.96
N CYS A 321 -8.56 -8.66 -4.22
CA CYS A 321 -8.26 -9.56 -5.34
C CYS A 321 -8.35 -8.84 -6.70
N HIS A 322 -9.35 -7.97 -6.88
CA HIS A 322 -9.46 -7.12 -8.07
C HIS A 322 -8.25 -6.20 -8.25
N SER A 323 -7.83 -5.51 -7.18
CA SER A 323 -6.61 -4.68 -7.20
C SER A 323 -5.36 -5.49 -7.55
N LEU A 324 -5.19 -6.67 -6.96
CA LEU A 324 -4.04 -7.55 -7.20
C LEU A 324 -3.98 -8.03 -8.66
N ALA A 325 -5.12 -8.39 -9.25
CA ALA A 325 -5.23 -8.75 -10.66
C ALA A 325 -4.83 -7.59 -11.59
N ALA A 326 -5.10 -6.35 -11.18
CA ALA A 326 -4.68 -5.13 -11.88
C ALA A 326 -3.23 -4.68 -11.56
N ALA A 327 -2.46 -5.50 -10.81
CA ALA A 327 -1.11 -5.22 -10.34
C ALA A 327 -0.98 -4.01 -9.39
N TYR A 328 -2.03 -3.74 -8.61
CA TYR A 328 -2.02 -2.89 -7.42
C TYR A 328 -1.82 -3.77 -6.18
N TYR A 329 -0.60 -3.80 -5.67
CA TYR A 329 -0.20 -4.69 -4.56
C TYR A 329 -0.34 -4.05 -3.17
N GLN A 330 -0.55 -2.73 -3.13
CA GLN A 330 -0.82 -1.96 -1.93
C GLN A 330 -2.25 -1.41 -2.02
N GLY A 331 -2.98 -1.40 -0.91
CA GLY A 331 -4.30 -0.76 -0.80
C GLY A 331 -4.48 -0.08 0.54
N TRP A 332 -5.67 0.46 0.81
CA TRP A 332 -5.97 1.10 2.09
C TRP A 332 -6.92 0.24 2.91
N ASP A 333 -6.70 0.21 4.22
CA ASP A 333 -7.62 -0.41 5.16
C ASP A 333 -8.07 0.64 6.20
N LEU A 334 -9.38 0.70 6.44
CA LEU A 334 -10.01 1.69 7.32
C LEU A 334 -10.35 1.11 8.70
N HIS A 335 -10.42 -0.22 8.80
CA HIS A 335 -10.82 -0.91 10.02
C HIS A 335 -9.93 -2.12 10.30
N PRO A 336 -9.52 -2.39 11.56
CA PRO A 336 -8.67 -3.54 11.88
C PRO A 336 -9.24 -4.89 11.44
N ALA A 337 -10.56 -5.04 11.39
CA ALA A 337 -11.18 -6.26 10.87
C ALA A 337 -10.99 -6.48 9.35
N GLN A 338 -10.45 -5.52 8.60
CA GLN A 338 -10.09 -5.71 7.18
C GLN A 338 -8.70 -6.33 7.00
N LEU A 339 -7.83 -6.24 8.01
CA LEU A 339 -6.46 -6.78 7.96
C LEU A 339 -6.42 -8.30 7.67
N PRO A 340 -7.26 -9.16 8.29
CA PRO A 340 -7.28 -10.58 7.98
C PRO A 340 -7.55 -10.85 6.50
N THR A 341 -8.55 -10.17 5.93
CA THR A 341 -8.93 -10.31 4.52
C THR A 341 -7.90 -9.74 3.54
N ARG A 342 -7.22 -8.64 3.90
CA ARG A 342 -6.09 -8.08 3.14
C ARG A 342 -4.99 -9.13 2.96
N TYR A 343 -4.53 -9.69 4.08
CA TYR A 343 -3.46 -10.69 4.05
C TYR A 343 -3.93 -12.01 3.42
N ALA A 344 -5.20 -12.39 3.61
CA ALA A 344 -5.77 -13.54 2.92
C ALA A 344 -5.70 -13.41 1.40
N ALA A 345 -6.15 -12.28 0.86
CA ALA A 345 -6.14 -12.04 -0.58
C ALA A 345 -4.70 -12.00 -1.15
N VAL A 346 -3.79 -11.31 -0.46
CA VAL A 346 -2.38 -11.24 -0.86
C VAL A 346 -1.71 -12.61 -0.83
N TYR A 347 -1.88 -13.39 0.25
CA TYR A 347 -1.27 -14.72 0.36
C TYR A 347 -1.91 -15.71 -0.61
N GLY A 348 -3.24 -15.68 -0.75
CA GLY A 348 -3.97 -16.48 -1.74
C GLY A 348 -3.47 -16.25 -3.15
N PHE A 349 -3.36 -14.99 -3.57
CA PHE A 349 -2.89 -14.62 -4.91
C PHE A 349 -1.52 -15.22 -5.27
N PHE A 350 -0.56 -15.22 -4.35
CA PHE A 350 0.75 -15.80 -4.60
C PHE A 350 0.79 -17.32 -4.44
N LEU A 351 0.05 -17.88 -3.48
CA LEU A 351 0.04 -19.33 -3.26
C LEU A 351 -0.69 -20.09 -4.38
N GLU A 352 -1.79 -19.54 -4.90
CA GLU A 352 -2.53 -20.14 -6.02
C GLU A 352 -1.69 -20.20 -7.31
N GLY A 353 -0.85 -19.18 -7.55
CA GLY A 353 0.05 -19.15 -8.71
C GLY A 353 1.38 -19.87 -8.52
N LEU A 354 1.73 -20.29 -7.29
CA LEU A 354 3.09 -20.68 -6.92
C LEU A 354 3.62 -21.88 -7.72
N GLU A 355 2.85 -22.97 -7.78
CA GLU A 355 3.29 -24.21 -8.44
C GLU A 355 3.53 -24.00 -9.95
N ALA A 356 2.53 -23.43 -10.63
CA ALA A 356 2.60 -23.15 -12.06
C ALA A 356 3.73 -22.16 -12.39
N ALA A 357 3.89 -21.08 -11.62
CA ALA A 357 4.96 -20.11 -11.81
C ALA A 357 6.34 -20.72 -11.55
N SER A 358 6.46 -21.62 -10.56
CA SER A 358 7.73 -22.30 -10.23
C SER A 358 8.20 -23.21 -11.36
N LEU A 359 7.29 -24.02 -11.90
CA LEU A 359 7.59 -24.92 -13.01
C LEU A 359 7.97 -24.13 -14.27
N ARG A 360 7.24 -23.05 -14.59
CA ARG A 360 7.53 -22.20 -15.75
C ARG A 360 8.90 -21.51 -15.62
N LEU A 361 9.18 -20.89 -14.47
CA LEU A 361 10.46 -20.21 -14.27
C LEU A 361 11.65 -21.18 -14.30
N ARG A 362 11.51 -22.36 -13.70
CA ARG A 362 12.54 -23.41 -13.76
C ARG A 362 12.83 -23.82 -15.20
N ARG A 363 11.79 -24.20 -15.95
CA ARG A 363 11.91 -24.59 -17.36
C ARG A 363 12.54 -23.49 -18.20
N PHE A 364 12.11 -22.25 -18.01
CA PHE A 364 12.68 -21.11 -18.72
C PHE A 364 14.19 -20.98 -18.47
N VAL A 365 14.63 -21.07 -17.22
CA VAL A 365 16.05 -20.92 -16.85
C VAL A 365 16.88 -22.11 -17.36
N GLU A 366 16.35 -23.33 -17.31
CA GLU A 366 17.00 -24.54 -17.85
C GLU A 366 17.13 -24.48 -19.39
N GLN A 367 16.07 -24.09 -20.09
CA GLN A 367 16.05 -23.99 -21.55
C GLN A 367 16.92 -22.84 -22.07
N ALA A 368 16.91 -21.69 -21.39
CA ALA A 368 17.77 -20.55 -21.74
C ALA A 368 19.27 -20.87 -21.58
N ALA A 369 19.61 -21.87 -20.76
CA ALA A 369 20.95 -22.42 -20.65
C ALA A 369 21.27 -23.44 -21.78
N GLN A 370 20.27 -24.08 -22.38
CA GLN A 370 20.43 -25.17 -23.36
C GLN A 370 20.32 -24.77 -24.84
N ALA A 371 20.13 -23.49 -25.17
CA ALA A 371 20.13 -22.97 -26.54
C ALA A 371 19.25 -23.75 -27.55
N THR A 372 18.13 -24.34 -27.09
CA THR A 372 17.20 -25.10 -27.96
C THR A 372 15.76 -24.67 -27.72
N LEU A 373 15.13 -24.14 -28.78
CA LEU A 373 13.71 -23.79 -28.85
C LEU A 373 12.87 -25.07 -28.92
N VAL A 374 12.26 -25.50 -27.82
CA VAL A 374 11.23 -26.54 -27.83
C VAL A 374 10.13 -26.20 -26.82
N GLY A 375 8.92 -25.92 -27.33
CA GLY A 375 7.69 -25.78 -26.54
C GLY A 375 6.59 -25.01 -27.27
N ASP A 376 5.32 -25.35 -27.01
CA ASP A 376 4.13 -24.73 -27.61
C ASP A 376 3.79 -23.34 -27.02
N VAL A 377 4.58 -22.87 -26.04
CA VAL A 377 4.50 -21.51 -25.47
C VAL A 377 5.87 -20.86 -25.64
N PHE A 378 5.92 -19.78 -26.42
CA PHE A 378 7.13 -18.98 -26.59
C PHE A 378 7.29 -18.08 -25.36
N ASP A 379 7.96 -18.56 -24.31
CA ASP A 379 8.37 -17.70 -23.21
C ASP A 379 9.62 -16.90 -23.65
N ASP A 380 9.46 -15.60 -23.86
CA ASP A 380 10.54 -14.68 -24.16
C ASP A 380 11.16 -14.06 -22.89
N ALA A 381 12.19 -13.23 -23.03
CA ALA A 381 12.83 -12.57 -21.89
C ALA A 381 11.86 -11.71 -21.07
N ALA A 382 10.84 -11.12 -21.71
CA ALA A 382 9.82 -10.33 -21.02
C ALA A 382 8.94 -11.21 -20.11
N THR A 383 8.55 -12.38 -20.61
CA THR A 383 7.77 -13.36 -19.87
C THR A 383 8.54 -13.91 -18.67
N GLY A 384 9.82 -14.26 -18.88
CA GLY A 384 10.69 -14.70 -17.80
C GLY A 384 10.94 -13.62 -16.73
N GLN A 385 11.03 -12.34 -17.12
CA GLN A 385 11.13 -11.23 -16.15
C GLN A 385 9.83 -11.04 -15.37
N GLY A 386 8.67 -11.25 -16.01
CA GLY A 386 7.36 -11.29 -15.34
C GLY A 386 7.29 -12.37 -14.27
N LEU A 387 7.75 -13.58 -14.58
CA LEU A 387 7.84 -14.70 -13.63
C LEU A 387 8.78 -14.37 -12.46
N LEU A 388 9.96 -13.80 -12.73
CA LEU A 388 10.88 -13.36 -11.66
C LEU A 388 10.22 -12.30 -10.76
N ASN A 389 9.49 -11.34 -11.35
CA ASN A 389 8.79 -10.30 -10.61
C ASN A 389 7.70 -10.88 -9.69
N PHE A 390 7.01 -11.95 -10.10
CA PHE A 390 6.04 -12.66 -9.25
C PHE A 390 6.68 -13.16 -7.95
N PHE A 391 7.82 -13.86 -8.03
CA PHE A 391 8.53 -14.34 -6.84
C PHE A 391 9.07 -13.21 -5.98
N LEU A 392 9.62 -12.16 -6.59
CA LEU A 392 10.11 -10.99 -5.87
C LEU A 392 8.99 -10.31 -5.06
N ARG A 393 7.79 -10.19 -5.63
CA ARG A 393 6.63 -9.63 -4.92
C ARG A 393 6.10 -10.57 -3.84
N GLY A 394 6.02 -11.87 -4.12
CA GLY A 394 5.61 -12.88 -3.14
C GLY A 394 6.54 -12.91 -1.92
N LEU A 395 7.86 -12.83 -2.13
CA LEU A 395 8.84 -12.73 -1.03
C LEU A 395 8.69 -11.43 -0.24
N ASN A 396 8.47 -10.30 -0.92
CA ASN A 396 8.37 -8.98 -0.31
C ASN A 396 7.17 -8.87 0.65
N CYS A 397 6.02 -9.42 0.26
CA CYS A 397 4.81 -9.43 1.08
C CYS A 397 4.71 -10.60 2.08
N GLY A 398 5.62 -11.57 2.02
CA GLY A 398 5.55 -12.80 2.82
C GLY A 398 4.52 -13.83 2.30
N GLY A 399 3.98 -13.63 1.09
CA GLY A 399 3.11 -14.61 0.42
C GLY A 399 3.87 -15.83 -0.09
N ILE A 400 5.19 -15.73 -0.29
CA ILE A 400 6.09 -16.82 -0.66
C ILE A 400 7.29 -16.81 0.31
N THR A 401 7.67 -17.97 0.82
CA THR A 401 8.85 -18.16 1.66
C THR A 401 10.13 -18.30 0.82
N GLU A 402 11.29 -18.07 1.41
CA GLU A 402 12.58 -18.26 0.72
C GLU A 402 12.74 -19.70 0.18
N ALA A 403 12.31 -20.71 0.94
CA ALA A 403 12.35 -22.11 0.54
C ALA A 403 11.41 -22.40 -0.65
N GLU A 404 10.18 -21.87 -0.63
CA GLU A 404 9.24 -21.97 -1.76
C GLU A 404 9.80 -21.29 -3.01
N ALA A 405 10.45 -20.13 -2.88
CA ALA A 405 11.08 -19.45 -4.01
C ALA A 405 12.28 -20.22 -4.58
N GLN A 406 13.07 -20.88 -3.73
CA GLN A 406 14.20 -21.71 -4.17
C GLN A 406 13.77 -22.97 -4.94
N ALA A 407 12.51 -23.40 -4.80
CA ALA A 407 11.96 -24.50 -5.61
C ALA A 407 11.97 -24.18 -7.12
N THR A 408 12.13 -22.91 -7.53
CA THR A 408 12.35 -22.52 -8.92
C THR A 408 13.69 -23.00 -9.49
N GLY A 409 14.62 -23.46 -8.65
CA GLY A 409 16.01 -23.76 -9.04
C GLY A 409 16.92 -22.52 -9.07
N LEU A 410 16.40 -21.34 -8.69
CA LEU A 410 17.19 -20.14 -8.49
C LEU A 410 17.65 -20.02 -7.03
N THR A 411 18.89 -19.56 -6.85
CA THR A 411 19.40 -19.15 -5.54
C THR A 411 18.76 -17.82 -5.11
N LEU A 412 18.79 -17.53 -3.80
CA LEU A 412 18.34 -16.23 -3.29
C LEU A 412 19.16 -15.07 -3.85
N ALA A 413 20.45 -15.27 -4.11
CA ALA A 413 21.31 -14.25 -4.72
C ALA A 413 20.85 -13.93 -6.16
N GLU A 414 20.51 -14.95 -6.94
CA GLU A 414 19.96 -14.79 -8.29
C GLU A 414 18.62 -14.08 -8.28
N LEU A 415 17.69 -14.50 -7.42
CA LEU A 415 16.39 -13.83 -7.25
C LEU A 415 16.61 -12.34 -6.91
N ARG A 416 17.46 -12.06 -5.92
CA ARG A 416 17.78 -10.69 -5.47
C ARG A 416 18.50 -9.84 -6.52
N SER A 417 19.08 -10.44 -7.57
CA SER A 417 19.66 -9.70 -8.70
C SER A 417 18.61 -8.95 -9.53
N ARG A 418 17.33 -9.39 -9.45
CA ARG A 418 16.13 -8.78 -10.05
C ARG A 418 16.15 -8.65 -11.58
N SER A 419 17.14 -9.24 -12.23
CA SER A 419 17.32 -9.15 -13.67
C SER A 419 17.54 -10.54 -14.20
N LEU A 420 16.56 -11.02 -14.97
CA LEU A 420 16.68 -12.31 -15.62
C LEU A 420 17.91 -12.36 -16.52
N LEU A 421 18.20 -11.26 -17.23
CA LEU A 421 19.42 -11.14 -18.04
C LEU A 421 20.68 -11.40 -17.22
N ARG A 422 20.81 -10.77 -16.03
CA ARG A 422 21.99 -10.98 -15.16
C ARG A 422 22.08 -12.42 -14.64
N ILE A 423 20.95 -13.05 -14.34
CA ILE A 423 20.90 -14.45 -13.92
C ILE A 423 21.44 -15.34 -15.05
N LEU A 424 20.95 -15.15 -16.27
CA LEU A 424 21.37 -15.94 -17.43
C LEU A 424 22.84 -15.71 -17.79
N GLU A 425 23.32 -14.46 -17.77
CA GLU A 425 24.74 -14.13 -17.98
C GLU A 425 25.64 -14.75 -16.90
N GLY A 426 25.20 -14.72 -15.63
CA GLY A 426 25.92 -15.33 -14.52
C GLY A 426 26.08 -16.85 -14.72
N ARG A 427 24.98 -17.54 -15.06
CA ARG A 427 25.00 -18.99 -15.30
C ARG A 427 25.86 -19.39 -16.49
N ARG A 428 25.84 -18.62 -17.59
CA ARG A 428 26.72 -18.86 -18.77
C ARG A 428 28.21 -18.70 -18.49
N ARG A 429 28.59 -17.96 -17.45
CA ARG A 429 30.00 -17.79 -17.05
C ARG A 429 30.47 -18.86 -16.08
N SER A 430 29.55 -19.56 -15.43
CA SER A 430 29.83 -20.57 -14.40
C SER A 430 29.67 -22.01 -14.87
N GLY A 431 28.95 -22.23 -15.97
CA GLY A 431 28.97 -23.48 -16.75
C GLY A 431 29.94 -23.36 -17.91
#